data_AF-A0A6P4G3T8-F1
#
_entry.id   AF-A0A6P4G3T8-F1
#
_cell.length_a   1.000
_cell.length_b   1.000
_cell.length_c   1.000
_cell.angle_alpha   90.00
_cell.angle_beta   90.00
_cell.angle_gamma   90.00
#
_symmetry.space_group_name_H-M   'P 1'
#
loop_
_entity.id
_entity.type
_entity.pdbx_description
1 polymer ?
#
loop_
_entity_poly.entity_id
_entity_poly.type
_entity_poly.pdbx_seq_one_letter_code
_entity_poly.pdbx_strand_id
1 'polypeptide(L)'
;MWILSGLCLISLVSAATVIELLGRIKLESDFDYVLVMKNRNFSLPEQIWNGSTLAKDIMERVHVPVLQLDEKVSYFLHNSLSRRLVSMVFLSSGNLEEHRGLLTALVLNLRHMTTSRVIFLIQSEASSEVAYKLFKDCWRKKLLNVMVLFKDYEVEERLYEPSLQAIAIFPDRLRDFHGYEMPVIIGGTSPRMIAYRNKKGQVVYEGTVGHFMMAFQQKYNVRFVQPLQGKNPLDFAPSMQTVAA
;
A
#
# COMPACT_ATOMS: atom_id res chain seq x y z
N MET A 1 -4.92 11.50 22.17
CA MET A 1 -6.27 10.92 22.16
C MET A 1 -7.13 11.81 21.27
N TRP A 2 -7.18 11.50 19.97
CA TRP A 2 -8.10 12.11 19.01
C TRP A 2 -8.45 10.99 18.04
N ILE A 3 -9.62 10.39 18.23
CA ILE A 3 -10.27 9.47 17.31
C ILE A 3 -11.35 10.33 16.67
N LEU A 4 -11.20 10.70 15.40
CA LEU A 4 -12.17 11.54 14.71
C LEU A 4 -12.84 10.73 13.61
N SER A 5 -14.10 10.41 13.93
CA SER A 5 -15.11 9.77 13.10
C SER A 5 -15.19 10.33 11.67
N GLY A 6 -14.84 9.48 10.70
CA GLY A 6 -15.20 9.62 9.29
C GLY A 6 -16.03 8.43 8.81
N LEU A 7 -17.27 8.31 9.30
CA LEU A 7 -18.23 7.28 8.88
C LEU A 7 -18.63 7.46 7.40
N CYS A 8 -18.10 6.62 6.51
CA CYS A 8 -18.81 6.26 5.29
C CYS A 8 -19.69 5.05 5.64
N LEU A 9 -20.96 5.31 5.95
CA LEU A 9 -21.99 4.28 6.16
C LEU A 9 -22.16 3.48 4.87
N ILE A 10 -21.56 2.28 4.82
CA ILE A 10 -22.02 1.21 3.96
C ILE A 10 -22.91 0.35 4.86
N SER A 11 -24.23 0.56 4.82
CA SER A 11 -25.17 -0.29 5.53
C SER A 11 -25.63 -1.45 4.63
N LEU A 12 -25.61 -2.65 5.21
CA LEU A 12 -26.34 -3.90 4.89
C LEU A 12 -25.73 -4.95 3.91
N VAL A 13 -25.25 -6.02 4.56
CA VAL A 13 -25.47 -7.49 4.35
C VAL A 13 -24.91 -8.19 3.09
N SER A 14 -24.01 -9.15 3.38
CA SER A 14 -23.58 -10.31 2.59
C SER A 14 -22.80 -9.98 1.31
N ALA A 15 -22.22 -10.98 0.65
CA ALA A 15 -21.31 -10.86 -0.51
C ALA A 15 -21.64 -9.79 -1.57
N ALA A 16 -22.92 -9.38 -1.70
CA ALA A 16 -23.35 -8.21 -2.47
C ALA A 16 -22.52 -6.95 -2.17
N THR A 17 -22.22 -6.65 -0.89
CA THR A 17 -21.45 -5.46 -0.49
C THR A 17 -20.02 -5.48 -1.04
N VAL A 18 -19.39 -6.66 -1.10
CA VAL A 18 -18.02 -6.82 -1.60
C VAL A 18 -17.99 -6.68 -3.12
N ILE A 19 -18.99 -7.24 -3.81
CA ILE A 19 -19.13 -7.07 -5.26
C ILE A 19 -19.40 -5.60 -5.63
N GLU A 20 -20.27 -4.92 -4.90
CA GLU A 20 -20.55 -3.49 -5.09
C GLU A 20 -19.31 -2.64 -4.84
N LEU A 21 -18.56 -2.92 -3.77
CA LEU A 21 -17.29 -2.27 -3.48
C LEU A 21 -16.29 -2.45 -4.62
N LEU A 22 -16.13 -3.68 -5.13
CA LEU A 22 -15.28 -3.95 -6.28
C LEU A 22 -15.75 -3.22 -7.54
N GLY A 23 -17.05 -3.19 -7.80
CA GLY A 23 -17.64 -2.42 -8.89
C GLY A 23 -17.30 -0.94 -8.79
N ARG A 24 -17.38 -0.36 -7.57
CA ARG A 24 -17.00 1.03 -7.32
C ARG A 24 -15.50 1.28 -7.49
N ILE A 25 -14.65 0.37 -6.99
CA ILE A 25 -13.19 0.43 -7.22
C ILE A 25 -12.85 0.39 -8.71
N LYS A 26 -13.57 -0.45 -9.48
CA LYS A 26 -13.41 -0.59 -10.93
C LYS A 26 -13.76 0.71 -11.65
N LEU A 27 -14.85 1.37 -11.24
CA LEU A 27 -15.24 2.68 -11.77
C LEU A 27 -14.23 3.79 -11.41
N GLU A 28 -13.69 3.79 -10.20
CA GLU A 28 -12.81 4.87 -9.72
C GLU A 28 -11.36 4.76 -10.23
N SER A 29 -10.83 3.54 -10.36
CA SER A 29 -9.38 3.35 -10.55
C SER A 29 -8.99 2.24 -11.53
N ASP A 30 -9.98 1.55 -12.11
CA ASP A 30 -9.86 0.40 -13.01
C ASP A 30 -8.98 -0.75 -12.46
N PHE A 31 -9.24 -2.00 -12.85
CA PHE A 31 -8.37 -3.15 -12.54
C PHE A 31 -8.77 -4.37 -13.37
N ASP A 32 -7.81 -5.21 -13.71
CA ASP A 32 -8.02 -6.33 -14.62
C ASP A 32 -8.09 -7.69 -13.91
N TYR A 33 -7.60 -7.78 -12.67
CA TYR A 33 -7.49 -9.06 -11.96
C TYR A 33 -7.87 -8.88 -10.49
N VAL A 34 -8.50 -9.92 -9.93
CA VAL A 34 -8.68 -10.06 -8.48
C VAL A 34 -7.88 -11.26 -8.00
N LEU A 35 -7.05 -11.04 -6.98
CA LEU A 35 -6.39 -12.12 -6.25
C LEU A 35 -7.16 -12.39 -4.97
N VAL A 36 -7.73 -13.59 -4.83
CA VAL A 36 -8.38 -14.07 -3.61
C VAL A 36 -7.39 -14.96 -2.86
N MET A 37 -7.11 -14.63 -1.60
CA MET A 37 -6.25 -15.42 -0.73
C MET A 37 -6.98 -15.85 0.54
N LYS A 38 -6.87 -17.13 0.90
CA LYS A 38 -7.45 -17.70 2.14
C LYS A 38 -6.56 -18.81 2.68
N ASN A 39 -6.64 -19.08 3.99
CA ASN A 39 -5.98 -20.25 4.57
C ASN A 39 -6.58 -21.56 3.99
N ARG A 40 -5.79 -22.62 3.84
CA ARG A 40 -6.28 -23.93 3.35
C ARG A 40 -7.32 -24.57 4.26
N ASN A 41 -7.17 -24.38 5.58
CA ASN A 41 -8.10 -24.87 6.60
C ASN A 41 -9.30 -23.93 6.81
N PHE A 42 -9.40 -22.87 6.00
CA PHE A 42 -10.50 -21.93 6.06
C PHE A 42 -11.76 -22.55 5.47
N SER A 43 -12.63 -23.06 6.33
CA SER A 43 -14.01 -23.37 5.99
C SER A 43 -14.84 -22.12 6.23
N LEU A 44 -15.45 -21.61 5.17
CA LEU A 44 -16.39 -20.51 5.28
C LEU A 44 -17.70 -21.07 5.81
N PRO A 45 -18.29 -20.53 6.89
CA PRO A 45 -19.68 -20.82 7.18
C PRO A 45 -20.53 -20.43 5.97
N GLU A 46 -21.47 -21.30 5.63
CA GLU A 46 -22.22 -21.33 4.36
C GLU A 46 -22.94 -20.02 3.98
N GLN A 47 -23.04 -19.06 4.91
CA GLN A 47 -23.91 -17.90 4.77
C GLN A 47 -23.21 -16.57 4.44
N ILE A 48 -21.90 -16.41 4.68
CA ILE A 48 -21.31 -15.06 4.60
C ILE A 48 -20.47 -14.90 3.34
N TRP A 49 -19.38 -15.66 3.13
CA TRP A 49 -18.49 -15.46 1.97
C TRP A 49 -17.99 -16.77 1.33
N ASN A 50 -18.85 -17.68 0.89
CA ASN A 50 -18.40 -18.92 0.25
C ASN A 50 -17.45 -18.62 -0.93
N GLY A 51 -16.17 -19.00 -0.81
CA GLY A 51 -15.10 -18.50 -1.67
C GLY A 51 -15.18 -19.04 -3.11
N SER A 52 -15.90 -20.14 -3.32
CA SER A 52 -16.22 -20.65 -4.66
C SER A 52 -17.33 -19.86 -5.33
N THR A 53 -18.38 -19.47 -4.59
CA THR A 53 -19.47 -18.64 -5.13
C THR A 53 -19.01 -17.21 -5.32
N LEU A 54 -18.27 -16.64 -4.37
CA LEU A 54 -17.78 -15.26 -4.47
C LEU A 54 -16.87 -15.05 -5.67
N ALA A 55 -15.95 -15.99 -5.94
CA ALA A 55 -15.10 -15.88 -7.12
C ALA A 55 -15.91 -15.94 -8.42
N LYS A 56 -16.94 -16.79 -8.46
CA LYS A 56 -17.88 -16.84 -9.58
C LYS A 56 -18.64 -15.51 -9.72
N ASP A 57 -19.16 -14.98 -8.62
CA ASP A 57 -19.89 -13.70 -8.60
C ASP A 57 -19.00 -12.53 -9.05
N ILE A 58 -17.72 -12.51 -8.66
CA ILE A 58 -16.75 -11.52 -9.14
C ILE A 58 -16.57 -11.63 -10.65
N MET A 59 -16.34 -12.85 -11.17
CA MET A 59 -16.16 -13.05 -12.61
C MET A 59 -17.41 -12.66 -13.40
N GLU A 60 -18.61 -12.99 -12.91
CA GLU A 60 -19.88 -12.74 -13.61
C GLU A 60 -20.35 -11.29 -13.51
N ARG A 61 -20.15 -10.62 -12.37
CA ARG A 61 -20.68 -9.26 -12.14
C ARG A 61 -19.64 -8.16 -12.37
N VAL A 62 -18.40 -8.39 -11.96
CA VAL A 62 -17.29 -7.41 -12.10
C VAL A 62 -16.56 -7.62 -13.44
N HIS A 63 -16.76 -8.76 -14.10
CA HIS A 63 -16.18 -9.08 -15.42
C HIS A 63 -14.65 -9.08 -15.43
N VAL A 64 -14.06 -9.65 -14.38
CA VAL A 64 -12.60 -9.74 -14.20
C VAL A 64 -12.20 -11.17 -13.78
N PRO A 65 -11.10 -11.72 -14.31
CA PRO A 65 -10.55 -12.99 -13.85
C PRO A 65 -10.16 -12.96 -12.36
N VAL A 66 -10.40 -14.10 -11.69
CA VAL A 66 -10.07 -14.31 -10.28
C VAL A 66 -8.95 -15.36 -10.15
N LEU A 67 -7.86 -14.98 -9.51
CA LEU A 67 -6.78 -15.87 -9.09
C LEU A 67 -7.04 -16.30 -7.64
N GLN A 68 -7.05 -17.60 -7.34
CA GLN A 68 -7.22 -18.09 -5.97
C GLN A 68 -5.92 -18.72 -5.48
N LEU A 69 -5.34 -18.18 -4.42
CA LEU A 69 -4.11 -18.69 -3.79
C LEU A 69 -4.34 -18.96 -2.31
N ASP A 70 -3.46 -19.77 -1.72
CA ASP A 70 -3.45 -20.09 -0.29
C ASP A 70 -2.10 -19.74 0.36
N GLU A 71 -1.92 -20.09 1.64
CA GLU A 71 -0.69 -19.81 2.38
C GLU A 71 0.55 -20.59 1.90
N LYS A 72 0.38 -21.64 1.09
CA LYS A 72 1.47 -22.49 0.58
C LYS A 72 1.94 -22.05 -0.80
N VAL A 73 1.10 -21.30 -1.52
CA VAL A 73 1.38 -20.89 -2.88
C VAL A 73 1.94 -19.46 -2.91
N SER A 74 3.16 -19.32 -3.41
CA SER A 74 3.74 -18.03 -3.76
C SER A 74 4.10 -18.02 -5.24
N TYR A 75 3.30 -17.30 -6.01
CA TYR A 75 3.62 -16.98 -7.40
C TYR A 75 4.10 -15.53 -7.47
N PHE A 76 5.20 -15.31 -8.17
CA PHE A 76 5.66 -13.96 -8.42
C PHE A 76 4.77 -13.31 -9.48
N LEU A 77 3.83 -12.47 -9.05
CA LEU A 77 3.02 -11.67 -9.96
C LEU A 77 3.91 -10.55 -10.52
N HIS A 78 4.26 -10.66 -11.81
CA HIS A 78 5.14 -9.70 -12.47
C HIS A 78 4.56 -8.27 -12.45
N ASN A 79 5.45 -7.27 -12.38
CA ASN A 79 5.14 -5.84 -12.22
C ASN A 79 4.10 -5.25 -13.20
N SER A 80 3.89 -5.85 -14.39
CA SER A 80 2.89 -5.39 -15.35
C SER A 80 1.44 -5.51 -14.85
N LEU A 81 1.20 -6.36 -13.84
CA LEU A 81 -0.11 -6.55 -13.22
C LEU A 81 -0.35 -5.59 -12.03
N SER A 82 0.67 -4.86 -11.57
CA SER A 82 0.68 -4.28 -10.23
C SER A 82 -0.39 -3.24 -9.94
N ARG A 83 -0.65 -2.36 -10.91
CA ARG A 83 -1.72 -1.35 -10.81
C ARG A 83 -3.08 -1.89 -11.24
N ARG A 84 -3.14 -3.11 -11.77
CA ARG A 84 -4.36 -3.75 -12.31
C ARG A 84 -4.85 -4.89 -11.42
N LEU A 85 -4.27 -5.04 -10.23
CA LEU A 85 -4.61 -6.09 -9.29
C LEU A 85 -5.28 -5.51 -8.05
N VAL A 86 -6.39 -6.14 -7.65
CA VAL A 86 -6.98 -5.98 -6.31
C VAL A 86 -6.84 -7.31 -5.58
N SER A 87 -6.22 -7.30 -4.40
CA SER A 87 -6.05 -8.49 -3.57
C SER A 87 -7.09 -8.50 -2.45
N MET A 88 -7.79 -9.60 -2.30
CA MET A 88 -8.77 -9.84 -1.24
C MET A 88 -8.27 -10.98 -0.37
N VAL A 89 -8.15 -10.73 0.93
CA VAL A 89 -7.54 -11.67 1.87
C VAL A 89 -8.50 -11.98 2.99
N PHE A 90 -8.86 -13.26 3.11
CA PHE A 90 -9.84 -13.75 4.07
C PHE A 90 -9.16 -14.21 5.36
N LEU A 91 -9.57 -13.62 6.49
CA LEU A 91 -9.11 -13.97 7.83
C LEU A 91 -10.30 -14.50 8.65
N SER A 92 -10.15 -15.67 9.27
CA SER A 92 -11.22 -16.33 10.07
C SER A 92 -11.40 -15.74 11.44
N SER A 93 -10.36 -15.10 11.96
CA SER A 93 -10.36 -14.53 13.29
C SER A 93 -9.59 -13.22 13.28
N GLY A 94 -9.79 -12.40 14.32
CA GLY A 94 -8.96 -11.24 14.59
C GLY A 94 -7.55 -11.61 15.10
N ASN A 95 -7.25 -12.89 15.31
CA ASN A 95 -5.95 -13.34 15.77
C ASN A 95 -4.96 -13.46 14.59
N LEU A 96 -4.19 -12.39 14.35
CA LEU A 96 -3.27 -12.31 13.22
C LEU A 96 -2.17 -13.39 13.21
N GLU A 97 -1.83 -13.97 14.37
CA GLU A 97 -0.82 -15.03 14.44
C GLU A 97 -1.29 -16.32 13.76
N GLU A 98 -2.59 -16.64 13.82
CA GLU A 98 -3.18 -17.78 13.10
C GLU A 98 -3.08 -17.62 11.57
N HIS A 99 -2.94 -16.38 11.11
CA HIS A 99 -2.87 -16.00 9.71
C HIS A 99 -1.47 -15.61 9.24
N ARG A 100 -0.44 -15.79 10.07
CA ARG A 100 0.93 -15.36 9.76
C ARG A 100 1.46 -15.95 8.46
N GLY A 101 1.14 -17.22 8.17
CA GLY A 101 1.51 -17.88 6.92
C GLY A 101 0.90 -17.19 5.70
N LEU A 102 -0.40 -16.93 5.74
CA LEU A 102 -1.14 -16.25 4.67
C LEU A 102 -0.63 -14.82 4.43
N LEU A 103 -0.40 -14.06 5.51
CA LEU A 103 0.15 -12.70 5.41
C LEU A 103 1.56 -12.70 4.81
N THR A 104 2.37 -13.71 5.14
CA THR A 104 3.69 -13.87 4.55
C THR A 104 3.59 -14.20 3.08
N ALA A 105 2.73 -15.15 2.70
CA ALA A 105 2.48 -15.50 1.31
C ALA A 105 1.96 -14.29 0.51
N LEU A 106 1.03 -13.50 1.05
CA LEU A 106 0.54 -12.28 0.42
C LEU A 106 1.68 -11.31 0.06
N VAL A 107 2.57 -11.02 1.02
CA VAL A 107 3.70 -10.11 0.79
C VAL A 107 4.66 -10.66 -0.27
N LEU A 108 4.88 -11.98 -0.29
CA LEU A 108 5.70 -12.62 -1.31
C LEU A 108 5.07 -12.54 -2.70
N ASN A 109 3.74 -12.74 -2.80
CA ASN A 109 2.99 -12.62 -4.05
C ASN A 109 2.93 -11.17 -4.55
N LEU A 110 2.89 -10.18 -3.65
CA LEU A 110 2.85 -8.74 -3.96
C LEU A 110 4.22 -8.05 -3.90
N ARG A 111 5.31 -8.83 -3.91
CA ARG A 111 6.67 -8.31 -3.77
C ARG A 111 6.96 -7.26 -4.84
N HIS A 112 7.53 -6.12 -4.44
CA HIS A 112 7.79 -4.94 -5.28
C HIS A 112 6.55 -4.14 -5.72
N MET A 113 5.33 -4.58 -5.37
CA MET A 113 4.09 -3.89 -5.70
C MET A 113 3.51 -3.14 -4.49
N THR A 114 4.25 -2.17 -3.96
CA THR A 114 3.93 -1.45 -2.71
C THR A 114 2.60 -0.68 -2.74
N THR A 115 2.14 -0.30 -3.92
CA THR A 115 0.86 0.40 -4.14
C THR A 115 -0.30 -0.55 -4.46
N SER A 116 -0.10 -1.87 -4.35
CA SER A 116 -1.16 -2.86 -4.58
C SER A 116 -2.33 -2.62 -3.64
N ARG A 117 -3.54 -2.73 -4.18
CA ARG A 117 -4.78 -2.56 -3.43
C ARG A 117 -5.09 -3.87 -2.71
N VAL A 118 -5.11 -3.84 -1.39
CA VAL A 118 -5.36 -5.02 -0.54
C VAL A 118 -6.59 -4.74 0.32
N ILE A 119 -7.56 -5.65 0.27
CA ILE A 119 -8.77 -5.64 1.08
C ILE A 119 -8.72 -6.86 2.00
N PHE A 120 -8.64 -6.63 3.30
CA PHE A 120 -8.79 -7.67 4.30
C PHE A 120 -10.25 -7.83 4.67
N LEU A 121 -10.66 -9.08 4.72
CA LEU A 121 -12.00 -9.54 4.94
C LEU A 121 -11.94 -10.38 6.21
N ILE A 122 -12.29 -9.79 7.36
CA ILE A 122 -12.09 -10.38 8.69
C ILE A 122 -13.43 -10.88 9.24
N GLN A 123 -13.50 -12.18 9.50
CA GLN A 123 -14.66 -12.83 10.09
C GLN A 123 -14.69 -12.71 11.62
N SER A 124 -14.50 -11.50 12.13
CA SER A 124 -14.67 -11.15 13.53
C SER A 124 -15.46 -9.85 13.64
N GLU A 125 -15.93 -9.58 14.85
CA GLU A 125 -16.46 -8.26 15.18
C GLU A 125 -15.40 -7.17 14.98
N ALA A 126 -15.86 -5.95 14.74
CA ALA A 126 -14.99 -4.80 14.56
C ALA A 126 -14.12 -4.57 15.80
N SER A 127 -12.83 -4.32 15.56
CA SER A 127 -11.87 -4.14 16.64
C SER A 127 -10.72 -3.26 16.17
N SER A 128 -10.70 -2.02 16.69
CA SER A 128 -9.67 -1.05 16.37
C SER A 128 -8.28 -1.54 16.73
N GLU A 129 -8.17 -2.40 17.74
CA GLU A 129 -6.91 -3.04 18.13
C GLU A 129 -6.41 -4.01 17.06
N VAL A 130 -7.29 -4.86 16.53
CA VAL A 130 -6.96 -5.82 15.45
C VAL A 130 -6.62 -5.06 14.19
N ALA A 131 -7.43 -4.07 13.80
CA ALA A 131 -7.18 -3.23 12.64
C ALA A 131 -5.83 -2.51 12.76
N TYR A 132 -5.55 -1.86 13.90
CA TYR A 132 -4.28 -1.17 14.13
C TYR A 132 -3.07 -2.12 14.04
N LYS A 133 -3.14 -3.30 14.66
CA LYS A 133 -2.08 -4.32 14.58
C LYS A 133 -1.84 -4.75 13.13
N LEU A 134 -2.91 -5.00 12.38
CA LEU A 134 -2.83 -5.41 10.98
C LEU A 134 -2.24 -4.30 10.09
N PHE A 135 -2.69 -3.07 10.24
CA PHE A 135 -2.17 -1.94 9.49
C PHE A 135 -0.70 -1.65 9.82
N LYS A 136 -0.31 -1.74 11.09
CA LYS A 136 1.10 -1.62 11.51
C LYS A 136 1.96 -2.70 10.87
N ASP A 137 1.46 -3.94 10.82
CA ASP A 137 2.16 -5.04 10.17
C ASP A 137 2.28 -4.85 8.66
N CYS A 138 1.20 -4.45 7.99
CA CYS A 138 1.17 -4.10 6.57
C CYS A 138 2.14 -2.98 6.22
N TRP A 139 2.20 -1.93 7.04
CA TRP A 139 3.14 -0.82 6.88
C TRP A 139 4.60 -1.30 6.93
N ARG A 140 4.96 -2.13 7.92
CA ARG A 140 6.30 -2.73 8.02
C ARG A 140 6.64 -3.58 6.80
N LYS A 141 5.62 -4.19 6.19
CA LYS A 141 5.71 -5.01 4.97
C LYS A 141 5.57 -4.20 3.68
N LYS A 142 5.47 -2.87 3.76
CA LYS A 142 5.36 -1.93 2.62
C LYS A 142 4.08 -2.11 1.79
N LEU A 143 2.99 -2.60 2.40
CA LEU A 143 1.65 -2.60 1.82
C LEU A 143 0.96 -1.29 2.21
N LEU A 144 0.91 -0.33 1.28
CA LEU A 144 0.46 1.04 1.57
C LEU A 144 -1.04 1.25 1.36
N ASN A 145 -1.65 0.46 0.47
CA ASN A 145 -3.04 0.59 0.05
C ASN A 145 -3.87 -0.55 0.63
N VAL A 146 -4.14 -0.46 1.94
CA VAL A 146 -4.85 -1.49 2.69
C VAL A 146 -6.20 -0.97 3.18
N MET A 147 -7.22 -1.79 3.02
CA MET A 147 -8.57 -1.62 3.58
C MET A 147 -8.92 -2.85 4.42
N VAL A 148 -9.69 -2.68 5.48
CA VAL A 148 -10.19 -3.76 6.34
C VAL A 148 -11.71 -3.69 6.40
N LEU A 149 -12.38 -4.82 6.23
CA LEU A 149 -13.81 -4.99 6.43
C LEU A 149 -14.04 -6.11 7.45
N PHE A 150 -14.76 -5.81 8.51
CA PHE A 150 -15.17 -6.78 9.53
C PHE A 150 -16.51 -7.44 9.17
N LYS A 151 -16.90 -8.47 9.94
CA LYS A 151 -18.09 -9.28 9.72
C LYS A 151 -19.38 -8.46 9.64
N ASP A 152 -19.48 -7.41 10.45
CA ASP A 152 -20.64 -6.51 10.53
C ASP A 152 -20.61 -5.39 9.47
N TYR A 153 -19.68 -5.46 8.51
CA TYR A 153 -19.48 -4.43 7.47
C TYR A 153 -19.14 -3.05 8.04
N GLU A 154 -18.82 -2.96 9.34
CA GLU A 154 -18.22 -1.78 9.93
C GLU A 154 -16.83 -1.59 9.31
N VAL A 155 -16.71 -0.53 8.51
CA VAL A 155 -15.47 -0.10 7.91
C VAL A 155 -14.69 0.64 8.99
N GLU A 156 -13.72 -0.02 9.62
CA GLU A 156 -12.74 0.70 10.42
C GLU A 156 -11.68 1.32 9.50
N GLU A 157 -11.79 2.64 9.45
CA GLU A 157 -10.83 3.69 9.11
C GLU A 157 -9.48 3.35 8.45
N ARG A 158 -9.17 4.17 7.45
CA ARG A 158 -7.95 4.17 6.63
C ARG A 158 -6.77 4.68 7.45
N LEU A 159 -5.61 4.00 7.42
CA LEU A 159 -4.40 4.64 7.95
C LEU A 159 -3.97 5.84 7.09
N TYR A 160 -3.79 6.99 7.77
CA TYR A 160 -3.35 8.34 7.36
C TYR A 160 -4.42 9.32 6.80
N GLU A 161 -4.85 10.27 7.65
CA GLU A 161 -5.72 11.48 7.48
C GLU A 161 -4.98 12.70 6.88
N PRO A 162 -5.58 13.92 6.64
CA PRO A 162 -6.99 14.34 6.47
C PRO A 162 -7.22 15.35 5.29
N SER A 163 -8.28 15.20 4.50
CA SER A 163 -9.14 16.33 4.06
C SER A 163 -10.33 15.79 3.26
N LEU A 164 -11.52 16.20 3.68
CA LEU A 164 -12.83 15.74 3.20
C LEU A 164 -13.14 16.23 1.77
N GLN A 165 -12.40 15.76 0.77
CA GLN A 165 -12.82 15.81 -0.62
C GLN A 165 -12.85 14.39 -1.15
N ALA A 166 -14.03 13.91 -1.57
CA ALA A 166 -14.30 12.63 -2.23
C ALA A 166 -13.05 11.74 -2.44
N ILE A 167 -12.54 11.17 -1.35
CA ILE A 167 -11.25 10.49 -1.39
C ILE A 167 -11.51 9.12 -2.01
N ALA A 168 -10.98 8.91 -3.21
CA ALA A 168 -10.98 7.63 -3.90
C ALA A 168 -10.71 6.48 -2.94
N ILE A 169 -11.35 5.33 -3.15
CA ILE A 169 -11.28 4.17 -2.26
C ILE A 169 -9.82 3.77 -2.01
N PHE A 170 -9.00 3.82 -3.05
CA PHE A 170 -7.55 3.67 -2.98
C PHE A 170 -6.86 4.89 -3.62
N PRO A 171 -6.45 5.89 -2.82
CA PRO A 171 -5.78 7.07 -3.37
C PRO A 171 -4.38 6.73 -3.89
N ASP A 172 -3.90 7.49 -4.87
CA ASP A 172 -2.51 7.42 -5.31
C ASP A 172 -1.59 8.12 -4.28
N ARG A 173 -1.18 7.35 -3.26
CA ARG A 173 -0.35 7.83 -2.15
C ARG A 173 1.06 8.25 -2.55
N LEU A 174 1.52 7.94 -3.76
CA LEU A 174 2.85 8.32 -4.24
C LEU A 174 2.80 9.53 -5.19
N ARG A 175 1.61 10.11 -5.42
CA ARG A 175 1.46 11.26 -6.33
C ARG A 175 1.92 12.58 -5.69
N ASP A 176 1.72 12.73 -4.39
CA ASP A 176 2.04 13.95 -3.63
C ASP A 176 2.45 13.54 -2.20
N PHE A 177 3.66 13.92 -1.80
CA PHE A 177 4.19 13.68 -0.46
C PHE A 177 3.99 14.87 0.49
N HIS A 178 3.25 15.89 0.08
CA HIS A 178 2.87 17.05 0.91
C HIS A 178 4.06 17.74 1.60
N GLY A 179 5.18 17.84 0.89
CA GLY A 179 6.40 18.46 1.39
C GLY A 179 7.21 17.60 2.35
N TYR A 180 6.93 16.29 2.45
CA TYR A 180 7.66 15.37 3.33
C TYR A 180 9.16 15.49 3.15
N GLU A 181 9.88 15.53 4.27
CA GLU A 181 11.33 15.56 4.29
C GLU A 181 11.89 14.14 4.17
N MET A 182 12.20 13.72 2.95
CA MET A 182 12.80 12.42 2.70
C MET A 182 14.31 12.46 2.97
N PRO A 183 14.81 11.71 3.98
CA PRO A 183 16.23 11.62 4.22
C PRO A 183 16.91 10.86 3.09
N VAL A 184 17.95 11.46 2.51
CA VAL A 184 18.75 10.87 1.45
C VAL A 184 20.24 10.99 1.77
N ILE A 185 20.98 9.92 1.53
CA ILE A 185 22.44 9.93 1.59
C ILE A 185 22.94 10.17 0.16
N ILE A 186 23.57 11.31 -0.04
CA ILE A 186 24.08 11.72 -1.34
C ILE A 186 25.56 11.35 -1.39
N GLY A 187 25.91 10.47 -2.33
CA GLY A 187 27.29 10.08 -2.62
C GLY A 187 27.56 10.19 -4.11
N GLY A 188 28.77 10.59 -4.48
CA GLY A 188 29.15 10.68 -5.88
C GLY A 188 30.30 11.64 -6.14
N THR A 189 30.79 11.59 -7.37
CA THR A 189 31.82 12.48 -7.88
C THR A 189 31.31 13.20 -9.12
N SER A 190 31.96 14.32 -9.45
CA SER A 190 31.75 14.98 -10.73
C SER A 190 32.01 14.00 -11.89
N PRO A 191 31.19 13.99 -12.96
CA PRO A 191 30.11 14.96 -13.26
C PRO A 191 28.71 14.53 -12.78
N ARG A 192 28.57 13.38 -12.11
CA ARG A 192 27.26 12.83 -11.73
C ARG A 192 26.57 13.65 -10.64
N MET A 193 27.38 14.16 -9.70
CA MET A 193 26.98 15.04 -8.61
C MET A 193 27.96 16.19 -8.55
N ILE A 194 27.44 17.42 -8.63
CA ILE A 194 28.22 18.65 -8.48
C ILE A 194 27.54 19.47 -7.40
N ALA A 195 28.20 19.68 -6.25
CA ALA A 195 27.69 20.62 -5.26
C ALA A 195 28.50 21.91 -5.26
N TYR A 196 27.79 23.02 -5.21
CA TYR A 196 28.38 24.34 -5.10
C TYR A 196 27.43 25.25 -4.32
N ARG A 197 27.95 26.40 -3.89
CA ARG A 197 27.13 27.45 -3.28
C ARG A 197 26.63 28.39 -4.37
N ASN A 198 25.32 28.62 -4.40
CA ASN A 198 24.76 29.64 -5.26
C ASN A 198 25.11 31.05 -4.76
N LYS A 199 24.72 32.09 -5.52
CA LYS A 199 24.96 33.50 -5.15
C LYS A 199 24.34 33.92 -3.80
N LYS A 200 23.40 33.13 -3.26
CA LYS A 200 22.76 33.34 -1.95
C LYS A 200 23.41 32.51 -0.83
N GLY A 201 24.54 31.83 -1.10
CA GLY A 201 25.27 31.01 -0.14
C GLY A 201 24.66 29.62 0.12
N GLN A 202 23.56 29.26 -0.55
CA GLN A 202 22.87 27.98 -0.39
C GLN A 202 23.57 26.89 -1.19
N VAL A 203 23.63 25.68 -0.63
CA VAL A 203 24.16 24.51 -1.33
C VAL A 203 23.15 24.07 -2.38
N VAL A 204 23.60 23.95 -3.63
CA VAL A 204 22.81 23.47 -4.77
C VAL A 204 23.52 22.26 -5.35
N TYR A 205 22.73 21.25 -5.71
CA TYR A 205 23.19 20.02 -6.34
C TYR A 205 22.86 20.06 -7.83
N GLU A 206 23.87 19.91 -8.68
CA GLU A 206 23.79 19.87 -10.14
C GLU A 206 24.37 18.55 -10.69
N GLY A 207 24.35 18.41 -12.01
CA GLY A 207 24.70 17.18 -12.71
C GLY A 207 23.52 16.22 -12.79
N THR A 208 23.76 15.00 -13.29
CA THR A 208 22.67 14.05 -13.57
C THR A 208 21.82 13.73 -12.34
N VAL A 209 22.45 13.52 -11.19
CA VAL A 209 21.74 13.19 -9.95
C VAL A 209 21.08 14.44 -9.35
N GLY A 210 21.73 15.62 -9.41
CA GLY A 210 21.13 16.89 -8.98
C GLY A 210 19.84 17.22 -9.75
N HIS A 211 19.87 17.10 -11.08
CA HIS A 211 18.68 17.26 -11.92
C HIS A 211 17.59 16.22 -11.60
N PHE A 212 17.96 14.95 -11.39
CA PHE A 212 17.01 13.92 -10.97
C PHE A 212 16.34 14.30 -9.65
N MET A 213 17.12 14.72 -8.65
CA MET A 213 16.59 15.12 -7.34
C MET A 213 15.63 16.31 -7.48
N MET A 214 16.01 17.34 -8.24
CA MET A 214 15.15 18.49 -8.50
C MET A 214 13.82 18.07 -9.16
N ALA A 215 13.89 17.30 -10.24
CA ALA A 215 12.70 16.84 -10.96
C ALA A 215 11.82 15.93 -10.07
N PHE A 216 12.41 15.05 -9.26
CA PHE A 216 11.67 14.18 -8.35
C PHE A 216 10.96 14.98 -7.26
N GLN A 217 11.67 15.91 -6.60
CA GLN A 217 11.11 16.79 -5.58
C GLN A 217 9.94 17.62 -6.12
N GLN A 218 10.08 18.19 -7.32
CA GLN A 218 9.03 18.96 -7.98
C GLN A 218 7.83 18.09 -8.35
N LYS A 219 8.08 16.91 -8.94
CA LYS A 219 7.01 16.02 -9.42
C LYS A 219 6.15 15.46 -8.29
N TYR A 220 6.78 15.08 -7.18
CA TYR A 220 6.12 14.39 -6.08
C TYR A 220 5.93 15.24 -4.84
N ASN A 221 6.24 16.55 -4.90
CA ASN A 221 6.15 17.48 -3.78
C ASN A 221 6.79 16.91 -2.50
N VAL A 222 8.07 16.57 -2.61
CA VAL A 222 8.90 16.03 -1.51
C VAL A 222 10.16 16.88 -1.39
N ARG A 223 10.75 16.94 -0.19
CA ARG A 223 12.01 17.64 0.06
C ARG A 223 13.08 16.64 0.46
N PHE A 224 14.20 16.63 -0.26
CA PHE A 224 15.34 15.81 0.10
C PHE A 224 16.16 16.53 1.16
N VAL A 225 16.41 15.82 2.26
CA VAL A 225 17.24 16.30 3.36
C VAL A 225 18.41 15.36 3.54
N GLN A 226 19.60 15.91 3.74
CA GLN A 226 20.78 15.11 4.01
C GLN A 226 20.93 15.00 5.53
N PRO A 227 20.64 13.83 6.14
CA PRO A 227 20.67 13.67 7.59
C PRO A 227 22.11 13.74 8.13
N LEU A 228 23.09 13.32 7.33
CA LEU A 228 24.50 13.32 7.65
C LEU A 228 25.19 14.48 6.91
N GLN A 229 25.27 15.64 7.55
CA GLN A 229 26.04 16.77 7.02
C GLN A 229 27.53 16.52 7.28
N GLY A 230 28.30 16.38 6.20
CA GLY A 230 29.76 16.34 6.30
C GLY A 230 30.33 17.67 6.81
N LYS A 231 31.60 17.66 7.25
CA LYS A 231 32.31 18.89 7.66
C LYS A 231 32.32 19.95 6.54
N ASN A 232 32.36 19.51 5.29
CA ASN A 232 32.16 20.34 4.12
C ASN A 232 30.92 19.82 3.35
N PRO A 233 29.84 20.60 3.20
CA PRO A 233 28.63 20.15 2.51
C PRO A 233 28.79 20.07 0.98
N LEU A 234 29.96 20.45 0.46
CA LEU A 234 30.30 20.33 -0.96
C LEU A 234 31.06 19.03 -1.28
N ASP A 235 31.58 18.36 -0.26
CA ASP A 235 32.35 17.13 -0.43
C ASP A 235 31.46 15.91 -0.16
N PHE A 236 31.30 15.06 -1.17
CA PHE A 236 30.62 13.78 -1.02
C PHE A 236 31.63 12.64 -0.95
N ALA A 237 31.32 11.65 -0.13
CA ALA A 237 31.98 10.37 -0.25
C ALA A 237 31.65 9.75 -1.63
N PRO A 238 32.58 8.99 -2.24
CA PRO A 238 32.27 8.17 -3.40
C PRO A 238 31.03 7.29 -3.13
N SER A 239 30.15 7.12 -4.11
CA SER A 239 28.88 6.39 -3.92
C SER A 239 29.04 4.95 -3.40
N MET A 240 30.20 4.32 -3.63
CA MET A 240 30.48 2.97 -3.09
C MET A 240 30.67 2.97 -1.57
N GLN A 241 31.08 4.09 -0.99
CA GLN A 241 31.32 4.25 0.44
C GLN A 241 30.05 4.68 1.20
N THR A 242 29.00 5.10 0.50
CA THR A 242 27.73 5.50 1.11
C THR A 242 26.75 4.35 1.36
N VAL A 243 27.09 3.11 0.96
CA VAL A 243 26.23 1.92 1.15
C VAL A 243 26.28 1.39 2.59
N ALA A 244 27.36 1.68 3.32
CA ALA A 244 27.56 1.26 4.71
C ALA A 244 27.05 2.25 5.76
N ALA A 245 26.42 3.35 5.32
CA ALA A 245 25.98 4.49 6.14
C ALA A 245 24.47 4.45 6.46
#